data_AF-A0A7W2B2U9-F1
#
_entry.id   AF-A0A7W2B2U9-F1
#
_cell.length_a   1.000
_cell.length_b   1.000
_cell.length_c   1.000
_cell.angle_alpha   90.00
_cell.angle_beta   90.00
_cell.angle_gamma   90.00
#
_symmetry.space_group_name_H-M   'P 1'
#
loop_
_entity.id
_entity.type
_entity.pdbx_description
1 polymer ?
#
loop_
_entity_poly.entity_id
_entity_poly.type
_entity_poly.pdbx_seq_one_letter_code
_entity_poly.pdbx_strand_id
1 'polypeptide(L)' 'EGNTENMLFPVDELIAHVSKYFTLKTGDLIFTGTPAGVGKVHRDDLLELYLEGERIFYFNVK' A
#
# COMPACT_ATOMS: atom_id res chain seq x y z
N GLU A 1 8.68 -6.30 4.78
CA GLU A 1 7.64 -6.78 5.71
C GLU A 1 7.11 -5.59 6.51
N GLY A 2 5.81 -5.55 6.80
CA GLY A 2 5.18 -4.44 7.51
C GLY A 2 3.87 -4.87 8.15
N ASN A 3 3.43 -4.15 9.16
CA ASN A 3 2.17 -4.38 9.88
C ASN A 3 1.49 -3.02 10.12
N THR A 4 0.18 -2.96 9.95
CA THR A 4 -0.63 -1.73 10.12
C THR A 4 -0.60 -1.18 11.54
N GLU A 5 -0.33 -2.00 12.56
CA GLU A 5 -0.10 -1.57 13.94
C GLU A 5 1.11 -0.64 14.08
N ASN A 6 2.06 -0.71 13.15
CA ASN A 6 3.25 0.14 13.14
C ASN A 6 3.07 1.44 12.33
N MET A 7 1.87 1.70 11.80
CA MET A 7 1.61 2.94 11.07
C MET A 7 1.59 4.13 12.03
N LEU A 8 2.19 5.24 11.61
CA LEU A 8 2.16 6.49 12.38
C LEU A 8 0.74 7.06 12.55
N PHE A 9 -0.10 6.85 11.53
CA PHE A 9 -1.50 7.24 11.51
C PHE A 9 -2.34 6.00 11.22
N PRO A 10 -3.27 5.60 12.10
CA PRO A 10 -4.20 4.51 11.85
C PRO A 10 -5.06 4.73 10.59
N VAL A 11 -5.59 3.64 10.03
CA VAL A 11 -6.33 3.65 8.75
C VAL A 11 -7.58 4.53 8.81
N ASP A 12 -8.33 4.47 9.91
CA ASP A 12 -9.51 5.30 10.15
C ASP A 12 -9.16 6.79 10.26
N GLU A 13 -8.06 7.14 10.92
CA GLU A 13 -7.55 8.51 10.97
C GLU A 13 -7.17 9.04 9.59
N LEU A 14 -6.48 8.22 8.77
CA LEU A 14 -6.12 8.59 7.39
C LEU A 14 -7.37 8.86 6.54
N ILE A 15 -8.37 7.99 6.60
CA ILE A 15 -9.63 8.17 5.85
C ILE A 15 -10.33 9.45 6.30
N ALA A 16 -10.44 9.67 7.62
CA ALA A 16 -11.06 10.87 8.18
C ALA A 16 -10.31 12.15 7.80
N HIS A 17 -8.97 12.12 7.77
CA HIS A 17 -8.15 13.25 7.38
C HIS A 17 -8.33 13.60 5.91
N VAL A 18 -8.18 12.62 5.01
CA VAL A 18 -8.32 12.83 3.55
C VAL A 18 -9.72 13.34 3.20
N SER A 19 -10.77 12.84 3.87
CA SER A 19 -12.16 13.24 3.64
C SER A 19 -12.46 14.71 3.93
N LYS A 20 -11.60 15.40 4.70
CA LYS A 20 -11.73 16.85 4.94
C LYS A 20 -11.36 17.69 3.71
N TYR A 21 -10.53 17.14 2.84
CA TYR A 21 -9.97 17.84 1.68
C TYR A 21 -10.52 17.32 0.36
N PHE A 22 -10.87 16.03 0.30
CA PHE A 22 -11.38 15.38 -0.90
C PHE A 22 -12.67 14.62 -0.58
N THR A 23 -13.67 14.74 -1.45
CA THR A 23 -14.86 13.89 -1.37
C THR A 23 -14.51 12.49 -1.88
N LEU A 24 -14.48 11.52 -0.97
CA LEU A 24 -14.27 10.11 -1.31
C LEU A 24 -15.52 9.52 -1.95
N LYS A 25 -15.33 8.70 -2.98
CA LYS A 25 -16.36 7.95 -3.69
C LYS A 25 -16.07 6.46 -3.67
N THR A 26 -17.11 5.67 -3.88
CA THR A 26 -16.97 4.22 -4.05
C THR A 26 -16.05 3.93 -5.23
N GLY A 27 -15.04 3.10 -5.00
CA GLY A 27 -14.02 2.75 -5.98
C GLY A 27 -12.73 3.57 -5.89
N ASP A 28 -12.70 4.62 -5.07
CA ASP A 28 -11.46 5.36 -4.83
C ASP A 28 -10.45 4.50 -4.06
N LEU A 29 -9.17 4.63 -4.43
CA LEU A 29 -8.05 3.89 -3.82
C LEU A 29 -7.19 4.83 -2.98
N ILE A 30 -6.92 4.43 -1.73
CA ILE A 30 -6.03 5.15 -0.82
C ILE A 30 -4.79 4.28 -0.58
N PHE A 31 -3.61 4.83 -0.92
CA PHE A 31 -2.33 4.22 -0.60
C PHE A 31 -1.86 4.75 0.76
N THR A 32 -1.77 3.87 1.75
CA THR A 32 -1.59 4.23 3.17
C THR A 32 -0.13 4.42 3.59
N GLY A 33 0.80 4.25 2.65
CA GLY A 33 2.24 4.36 2.88
C GLY A 33 2.98 3.07 2.53
N THR A 34 4.30 3.09 2.73
CA THR A 34 5.16 1.92 2.53
C THR A 34 6.09 1.80 3.72
N PRO A 35 6.24 0.59 4.32
CA PRO A 35 7.23 0.38 5.37
C PRO A 35 8.65 0.53 4.81
N ALA A 36 9.65 0.36 5.67
CA ALA A 36 11.04 0.32 5.23
C ALA A 36 11.29 -0.86 4.26
N GLY A 37 12.36 -0.72 3.45
CA GLY A 37 12.77 -1.76 2.49
C GLY A 37 12.45 -1.44 1.03
N VAL A 38 12.14 -0.18 0.70
CA VAL A 38 12.05 0.27 -0.69
C VAL A 38 13.42 0.14 -1.39
N GLY A 39 13.40 -0.27 -2.65
CA GLY A 39 14.61 -0.56 -3.43
C GLY A 39 14.41 -0.29 -4.92
N LYS A 40 15.52 -0.31 -5.66
CA LYS A 40 15.48 -0.18 -7.13
C LYS A 40 14.89 -1.44 -7.74
N VAL A 41 14.10 -1.23 -8.80
CA VAL A 41 13.52 -2.29 -9.62
C VAL A 41 14.26 -2.30 -10.96
N HIS A 42 14.60 -3.49 -11.44
CA HIS A 42 15.29 -3.71 -12.71
C HIS A 42 14.38 -4.41 -13.72
N ARG A 43 14.79 -4.36 -14.98
CA ARG A 43 14.13 -5.12 -16.05
C ARG A 43 14.20 -6.62 -15.71
N ASP A 44 13.12 -7.32 -16.01
CA ASP A 44 12.95 -8.76 -15.81
C ASP A 44 12.84 -9.20 -14.32
N ASP A 45 12.75 -8.24 -13.38
CA ASP A 45 12.40 -8.55 -11.98
C ASP A 45 10.97 -9.10 -11.89
N LEU A 46 10.78 -10.15 -11.08
CA LEU A 46 9.47 -10.62 -10.65
C LEU A 46 9.11 -9.92 -9.34
N LEU A 47 8.10 -9.05 -9.38
CA LEU A 47 7.57 -8.40 -8.19
C LEU A 47 6.38 -9.19 -7.67
N GLU A 48 6.39 -9.46 -6.35
CA GLU A 48 5.34 -10.20 -5.65
C GLU A 48 4.81 -9.37 -4.49
N LEU A 49 3.49 -9.41 -4.32
CA LEU A 49 2.78 -8.72 -3.25
C LEU A 49 2.05 -9.75 -2.38
N TYR A 50 2.27 -9.64 -1.07
CA TYR A 50 1.65 -10.50 -0.07
C TYR A 50 0.83 -9.66 0.91
N LEU A 51 -0.31 -10.20 1.35
CA LEU A 51 -1.12 -9.66 2.43
C LEU A 51 -1.46 -10.80 3.38
N GLU A 52 -1.15 -10.64 4.66
CA GLU A 52 -1.38 -11.66 5.71
C GLU A 52 -0.84 -13.07 5.36
N GLY A 53 0.29 -13.12 4.63
CA GLY A 53 0.93 -14.36 4.20
C GLY A 53 0.39 -14.94 2.89
N GLU A 54 -0.71 -14.41 2.35
CA GLU A 54 -1.25 -14.81 1.06
C GLU A 54 -0.70 -13.96 -0.08
N ARG A 55 -0.29 -14.59 -1.18
CA ARG A 55 0.18 -13.89 -2.38
C ARG A 55 -1.02 -13.36 -3.16
N ILE A 56 -1.21 -12.05 -3.14
CA ILE A 56 -2.36 -11.39 -3.76
C ILE A 56 -2.08 -10.85 -5.16
N PHE A 57 -0.81 -10.61 -5.50
CA PHE A 57 -0.43 -10.10 -6.82
C PHE A 57 1.01 -10.48 -7.16
N TYR A 58 1.30 -10.69 -8.44
CA TYR A 58 2.66 -10.79 -8.94
C TYR A 58 2.72 -10.36 -10.40
N PHE A 59 3.86 -9.80 -10.83
CA PHE A 59 4.08 -9.43 -12.21
C PHE A 59 5.57 -9.31 -12.55
N ASN A 60 5.90 -9.51 -13.83
CA ASN A 60 7.23 -9.29 -14.35
C ASN A 60 7.39 -7.84 -14.81
N VAL A 61 8.52 -7.24 -14.46
CA VAL A 61 8.91 -5.90 -14.90
C VAL A 61 9.45 -6.01 -16.34
N LYS A 62 8.84 -5.25 -17.25
CA LYS A 62 9.18 -5.26 -18.68
C LYS A 62 10.17 -4.18 -19.09
#